data_AF-A0A6J6M6M8-F1
#
_entry.id   AF-A0A6J6M6M8-F1
#
_cell.length_a   1.000
_cell.length_b   1.000
_cell.length_c   1.000
_cell.angle_alpha   90.00
_cell.angle_beta   90.00
_cell.angle_gamma   90.00
#
_symmetry.space_group_name_H-M   'P 1'
#
loop_
_entity.id
_entity.type
_entity.pdbx_description
1 polymer ?
#
loop_
_entity_poly.entity_id
_entity_poly.type
_entity_poly.pdbx_seq_one_letter_code
_entity_poly.pdbx_strand_id
1 'polypeptide(L)' 'MLVAPVSIGDGAYTAAGSVITDDVPAGAMGVARSKQRNILGWVLRKRSGTKSAQAAKAAGATETSE' A
#
# COMPACT_ATOMS: atom_id res chain seq x y z
N MET A 1 2.09 0.52 -13.70
CA MET A 1 2.67 -0.46 -14.66
C MET A 1 1.55 -0.93 -15.56
N LEU A 2 1.78 -0.99 -16.87
CA LEU A 2 0.80 -1.49 -17.84
C LEU A 2 1.35 -2.80 -18.43
N VAL A 3 0.55 -3.87 -18.42
CA VAL A 3 0.93 -5.15 -19.02
C VAL A 3 0.18 -5.27 -20.34
N ALA A 4 0.91 -5.22 -21.45
CA ALA A 4 0.28 -5.29 -22.77
C ALA A 4 -0.27 -6.70 -23.09
N PRO A 5 -1.32 -6.80 -23.93
CA PRO A 5 -2.11 -5.69 -24.47
C PRO A 5 -3.18 -5.20 -23.48
N VAL A 6 -3.28 -3.88 -23.32
CA VAL A 6 -4.37 -3.17 -22.60
C VAL A 6 -4.64 -1.83 -23.27
N SER A 7 -5.88 -1.37 -23.24
CA SER A 7 -6.34 -0.06 -23.71
C SER A 7 -6.63 0.86 -22.53
N ILE A 8 -6.12 2.09 -22.59
CA ILE A 8 -6.41 3.16 -21.62
C ILE A 8 -7.21 4.23 -22.34
N GLY A 9 -8.47 4.40 -21.97
CA GLY A 9 -9.35 5.39 -22.60
C GLY A 9 -8.98 6.82 -22.25
N ASP A 10 -9.47 7.77 -23.06
CA ASP A 10 -9.20 9.18 -22.87
C ASP A 10 -9.66 9.67 -21.50
N GLY A 11 -8.82 10.48 -20.86
CA GLY A 11 -9.09 11.01 -19.52
C GLY A 11 -9.09 9.97 -18.39
N ALA A 12 -8.69 8.72 -18.66
CA ALA A 12 -8.54 7.72 -17.62
C ALA A 12 -7.29 7.98 -16.74
N TYR A 13 -7.33 7.50 -15.50
CA TYR A 13 -6.24 7.57 -14.55
C TYR A 13 -5.84 6.19 -14.02
N THR A 14 -4.63 6.08 -13.50
CA THR A 14 -4.18 4.88 -12.77
C THR A 14 -3.73 5.26 -11.37
N ALA A 15 -4.19 4.51 -10.37
CA ALA A 15 -3.78 4.75 -8.99
C ALA A 15 -2.33 4.32 -8.75
N ALA A 16 -1.62 5.04 -7.89
CA ALA A 16 -0.24 4.77 -7.55
C ALA A 16 -0.03 3.33 -7.05
N GLY A 17 0.97 2.66 -7.62
CA GLY A 17 1.30 1.26 -7.31
C GLY A 17 0.39 0.24 -7.99
N SER A 18 -0.47 0.64 -8.93
CA SER A 18 -1.31 -0.30 -9.68
C SER A 18 -0.55 -0.98 -10.83
N VAL A 19 -0.84 -2.27 -11.00
CA VAL A 19 -0.46 -3.06 -12.16
C VAL A 19 -1.72 -3.34 -12.97
N ILE A 20 -1.89 -2.65 -14.10
CA ILE A 20 -3.09 -2.76 -14.93
C ILE A 20 -2.92 -3.91 -15.94
N THR A 21 -3.81 -4.89 -15.84
CA THR A 21 -3.87 -6.10 -16.69
C THR A 21 -5.12 -6.17 -17.54
N ASP A 22 -6.07 -5.26 -17.32
CA ASP A 22 -7.36 -5.18 -18.01
C ASP A 22 -7.59 -3.74 -18.48
N ASP A 23 -8.41 -3.57 -19.52
CA ASP A 23 -8.71 -2.26 -20.09
C ASP A 23 -9.30 -1.30 -19.05
N VAL A 24 -8.89 -0.03 -19.13
CA VAL A 24 -9.43 1.06 -18.31
C VAL A 24 -10.24 1.98 -19.20
N PRO A 25 -11.58 2.00 -19.09
CA PRO A 25 -12.45 2.84 -19.92
C PRO A 25 -12.14 4.34 -19.79
N ALA A 26 -12.56 5.13 -20.79
CA ALA A 26 -12.43 6.58 -20.77
C ALA A 26 -13.06 7.19 -19.50
N GLY A 27 -12.35 8.14 -18.89
CA GLY A 27 -12.74 8.79 -17.63
C GLY A 27 -12.68 7.90 -16.37
N ALA A 28 -12.34 6.62 -16.47
CA ALA A 28 -12.27 5.71 -15.32
C ALA A 28 -10.91 5.79 -14.59
N MET A 29 -10.88 5.33 -13.34
CA MET A 29 -9.62 5.12 -12.61
C MET A 29 -9.35 3.63 -12.40
N GLY A 30 -8.25 3.14 -12.96
CA GLY A 30 -7.75 1.79 -12.72
C GLY A 30 -7.06 1.69 -11.36
N VAL A 31 -7.54 0.79 -10.50
CA VAL A 31 -6.95 0.49 -9.18
C VAL A 31 -6.70 -1.02 -9.06
N ALA A 32 -5.44 -1.42 -9.12
CA ALA A 32 -5.04 -2.83 -9.10
C ALA A 32 -4.01 -3.07 -7.99
N ARG A 33 -4.40 -2.75 -6.76
CA ARG A 33 -3.62 -2.96 -5.53
C ARG A 33 -4.54 -3.33 -4.37
N SER A 34 -4.01 -4.05 -3.39
CA SER A 34 -4.73 -4.36 -2.17
C SER A 34 -5.02 -3.10 -1.34
N LYS A 35 -6.14 -3.13 -0.61
CA LYS A 35 -6.43 -2.12 0.41
C LYS A 35 -5.35 -2.16 1.50
N GLN A 36 -4.95 -0.98 1.98
CA GLN A 36 -4.00 -0.89 3.08
C GLN A 36 -4.59 -1.52 4.35
N ARG A 37 -3.77 -2.28 5.07
CA ARG A 37 -4.05 -2.75 6.43
C ARG A 37 -2.91 -2.33 7.35
N ASN A 38 -3.26 -1.71 8.47
CA ASN A 38 -2.30 -1.38 9.51
C ASN A 38 -2.21 -2.55 10.50
N ILE A 39 -0.99 -3.03 10.76
CA ILE A 39 -0.74 -4.03 11.81
C ILE A 39 -0.10 -3.28 12.98
N LEU A 40 -0.93 -2.89 13.95
CA LEU A 40 -0.49 -2.10 15.10
C LEU A 40 0.54 -2.88 15.93
N GLY A 41 1.52 -2.16 16.48
CA GLY A 41 2.58 -2.72 17.32
C GLY A 41 3.57 -3.67 16.61
N TRP A 42 3.46 -3.90 15.29
CA TRP A 42 4.26 -4.91 14.58
C TRP A 42 5.77 -4.74 14.77
N VAL A 43 6.28 -3.51 14.69
CA VAL A 43 7.72 -3.22 14.83
C VAL A 43 8.22 -3.59 16.22
N LEU A 44 7.44 -3.32 17.27
CA LEU A 44 7.80 -3.66 18.64
C LEU A 44 7.85 -5.18 18.82
N ARG A 45 6.84 -5.89 18.32
CA ARG A 45 6.74 -7.36 18.43
C ARG A 45 7.76 -8.11 17.57
N LYS A 46 8.01 -7.67 16.35
CA LYS A 46 8.81 -8.41 15.35
C LYS A 46 10.23 -7.89 15.17
N ARG A 47 10.56 -6.68 15.64
CA ARG A 47 11.88 -6.08 15.51
C ARG A 47 12.37 -5.46 16.82
N SER A 48 12.16 -6.14 17.93
CA SER A 48 12.63 -5.73 19.25
C SER A 48 14.14 -5.47 19.26
N GLY A 49 14.58 -4.47 20.05
CA GLY A 49 15.98 -4.09 20.17
C GLY A 49 16.57 -3.27 19.00
N THR A 50 15.87 -3.15 17.87
CA THR A 50 16.34 -2.34 16.73
C THR A 50 16.19 -0.83 16.98
N LYS A 51 16.96 -0.01 16.25
CA LYS A 51 16.80 1.46 16.24
C LYS A 51 15.36 1.88 15.93
N SER A 52 14.70 1.18 15.00
CA SER A 52 13.30 1.44 14.65
C SER A 52 12.34 1.15 15.82
N ALA A 53 12.57 0.08 16.59
CA ALA A 53 11.75 -0.21 17.77
C ALA A 53 11.98 0.79 18.89
N GLN A 54 13.22 1.22 19.11
CA GLN A 54 13.53 2.27 20.10
C GLN A 54 12.87 3.60 19.72
N ALA A 55 12.98 4.01 18.44
CA ALA A 55 12.33 5.22 17.94
C ALA A 55 10.80 5.14 18.05
N ALA A 56 10.20 3.98 17.74
CA ALA A 56 8.76 3.78 17.90
C ALA A 56 8.32 3.89 19.38
N LYS A 57 9.06 3.29 20.32
CA LYS A 57 8.79 3.43 21.76
C LYS A 57 8.91 4.88 22.23
N ALA A 58 9.96 5.58 21.79
CA ALA A 58 10.15 7.00 22.09
C ALA A 58 9.02 7.87 21.54
N ALA A 59 8.42 7.49 20.41
CA ALA A 59 7.25 8.13 19.82
C ALA A 59 5.91 7.67 20.42
N GLY A 60 5.91 6.90 21.51
CA GLY A 60 4.71 6.47 22.23
C GLY A 60 4.00 5.25 21.65
N ALA A 61 4.61 4.51 20.74
CA ALA A 61 4.03 3.26 20.25
C ALA A 61 3.98 2.22 21.38
N THR A 62 2.83 1.58 21.55
CA THR A 62 2.62 0.49 22.51
C THR A 62 2.57 -0.85 21.80
N GLU A 63 2.94 -1.91 22.53
CA GLU A 63 2.66 -3.28 22.09
C GLU A 63 1.17 -3.54 22.28
N THR A 64 0.35 -3.07 21.34
CA THR A 64 -1.05 -3.49 21.30
C THR A 64 -1.06 -4.98 20.95
N SER A 65 -1.44 -5.80 21.94
CA SER A 65 -1.77 -7.20 21.79
C SER A 65 -3.26 -7.28 21.46
N GLU A 66 -3.59 -7.36 20.18
CA GLU A 66 -4.86 -7.92 19.69
C GLU A 66 -4.58 -9.28 19.04
#